data_AF-A0AAF0CX68-F1
#
_entry.id   AF-A0AAF0CX68-F1
#
_cell.length_a   1.000
_cell.length_b   1.000
_cell.length_c   1.000
_cell.angle_alpha   90.00
_cell.angle_beta   90.00
_cell.angle_gamma   90.00
#
_symmetry.space_group_name_H-M   'P 1'
#
loop_
_entity.id
_entity.type
_entity.pdbx_description
1 polymer ?
#
loop_
_entity_poly.entity_id
_entity_poly.type
_entity_poly.pdbx_seq_one_letter_code
_entity_poly.pdbx_strand_id
1 'polypeptide(L)'
;MQRYLIEEVNKLYKRYRGKHDMSDSTVKQILNTSVGSEELVKLHAMAQSVEDEGISRQAKAYLEGLSLQHRITRLEDLKAKSFLVSKKIADVQLKRSTDFYIDTIYESYNQASVESIILQTDKSYTVHDDGKYKSYTIKDGKPVIEIVNEDNHKVERTILITEEPHTIEFRELSTKYVKNILESHWQGANYSKRIWNDTDLLAKRLEELFTVEAMTGMSEIDMTKAIAKEFNQSFNVARRLIRTEANYMAGQAKIKGWLEHGVKEYVIVAVLDFRTSEKCQGQDGKRYKVKDAVVGENYPPFHPFVDRSRVLTLENNRYVATGKQ
;
A
#
# COMPACT_ATOMS: atom_id res chain seq x y z
N MET A 1 17.77 12.71 10.05
CA MET A 1 17.31 13.92 9.35
C MET A 1 18.25 15.09 9.63
N GLN A 2 18.38 15.60 10.86
CA GLN A 2 19.32 16.70 11.19
C GLN A 2 20.81 16.35 11.03
N ARG A 3 21.23 15.10 11.29
CA ARG A 3 22.66 14.74 11.42
C ARG A 3 23.51 14.94 10.17
N TYR A 4 23.02 14.55 8.99
CA TYR A 4 23.79 14.65 7.73
C TYR A 4 23.96 16.10 7.29
N LEU A 5 22.88 16.88 7.26
CA LEU A 5 22.97 18.29 6.88
C LEU A 5 23.79 19.09 7.90
N ILE A 6 23.67 18.77 9.20
CA ILE A 6 24.55 19.32 10.24
C ILE A 6 26.01 18.92 10.01
N GLU A 7 26.30 17.66 9.68
CA GLU A 7 27.66 17.20 9.35
C GLU A 7 28.22 17.92 8.12
N GLU A 8 27.41 18.18 7.11
CA GLU A 8 27.86 18.82 5.88
C GLU A 8 28.05 20.33 6.04
N VAL A 9 27.13 21.00 6.74
CA VAL A 9 27.31 22.39 7.20
C VAL A 9 28.56 22.49 8.07
N ASN A 10 28.80 21.54 8.97
CA ASN A 10 30.01 21.50 9.79
C ASN A 10 31.29 21.29 8.96
N LYS A 11 31.25 20.47 7.91
CA LYS A 11 32.41 20.30 7.01
C LYS A 11 32.71 21.58 6.24
N LEU A 12 31.68 22.28 5.75
CA LEU A 12 31.85 23.56 5.07
C LEU A 12 32.38 24.63 6.02
N TYR A 13 31.82 24.71 7.23
CA TYR A 13 32.29 25.58 8.31
C TYR A 13 33.76 25.32 8.67
N LYS A 14 34.14 24.05 8.88
CA LYS A 14 35.53 23.67 9.19
C LYS A 14 36.50 24.03 8.07
N ARG A 15 36.10 23.83 6.81
CA ARG A 15 36.92 24.21 5.64
C ARG A 15 37.14 25.72 5.56
N TYR A 16 36.09 26.51 5.75
CA TYR A 16 36.19 27.96 5.73
C TYR A 16 37.06 28.49 6.88
N ARG A 17 36.84 27.98 8.10
CA ARG A 17 37.65 28.33 9.28
C ARG A 17 39.14 27.99 9.07
N GLY A 18 39.44 26.79 8.61
CA GLY A 18 40.82 26.33 8.41
C GLY A 18 41.57 27.09 7.31
N LYS A 19 40.85 27.65 6.33
CA LYS A 19 41.45 28.43 5.23
C LYS A 19 41.88 29.84 5.64
N HIS A 20 41.17 30.45 6.60
CA HIS A 20 41.39 31.85 7.01
C HIS A 20 41.97 32.00 8.42
N ASP A 21 42.27 30.90 9.11
CA ASP A 21 42.79 30.84 10.49
C ASP A 21 41.99 31.73 11.49
N MET A 22 40.66 31.77 11.28
CA MET A 22 39.77 32.64 12.05
C MET A 22 39.27 31.98 13.34
N SER A 23 38.99 32.80 14.35
CA SER A 23 38.35 32.35 15.58
C SER A 23 36.88 31.96 15.35
N ASP A 24 36.37 31.04 16.18
CA ASP A 24 35.02 30.47 16.04
C ASP A 24 33.91 31.54 16.19
N SER A 25 34.15 32.57 17.01
CA SER A 25 33.23 33.70 17.19
C SER A 25 33.20 34.62 15.97
N THR A 26 34.37 34.90 15.38
CA THR A 26 34.50 35.72 14.17
C THR A 26 33.77 35.08 12.99
N VAL A 27 33.96 33.78 12.77
CA VAL A 27 33.28 33.05 11.69
C VAL A 27 31.77 33.08 11.87
N LYS A 28 31.27 32.88 13.10
CA LYS A 28 29.82 32.96 13.39
C LYS A 28 29.24 34.36 13.18
N GLN A 29 30.00 35.42 13.48
CA GLN A 29 29.56 36.79 13.17
C GLN A 29 29.42 37.03 11.66
N ILE A 30 30.40 36.56 10.88
CA ILE A 30 30.39 36.68 9.42
C ILE A 30 29.22 35.89 8.81
N LEU A 31 28.98 34.67 9.27
CA LEU A 31 27.89 33.82 8.76
C LEU A 31 26.49 34.31 9.15
N ASN A 32 26.38 35.20 10.13
CA ASN A 32 25.11 35.77 10.59
C ASN A 32 24.95 37.25 10.20
N THR A 33 25.89 37.84 9.46
CA THR A 33 25.73 39.20 8.94
C THR A 33 24.96 39.18 7.62
N SER A 34 24.18 40.22 7.37
CA SER A 34 23.53 40.46 6.07
C SER A 34 24.08 41.74 5.48
N VAL A 35 24.55 41.70 4.25
CA VAL A 35 25.17 42.85 3.57
C VAL A 35 24.31 43.27 2.39
N GLY A 36 24.08 44.58 2.26
CA GLY A 36 23.29 45.13 1.15
C GLY A 36 24.03 45.03 -0.18
N SER A 37 23.28 45.07 -1.29
CA SER A 37 23.84 44.96 -2.64
C SER A 37 24.92 46.00 -2.96
N GLU A 38 24.77 47.22 -2.42
CA GLU A 38 25.74 48.32 -2.61
C GLU A 38 27.06 48.07 -1.87
N GLU A 39 26.98 47.56 -0.65
CA GLU A 39 28.14 47.23 0.18
C GLU A 39 28.90 46.03 -0.38
N LEU A 40 28.19 45.05 -0.96
CA LEU A 40 28.78 43.92 -1.69
C LEU A 40 29.63 44.36 -2.88
N VAL A 41 29.17 45.37 -3.64
CA VAL A 41 29.94 45.92 -4.77
C VAL A 41 31.22 46.60 -4.29
N LYS A 42 31.15 47.37 -3.18
CA LYS A 42 32.31 47.99 -2.55
C LYS A 42 33.30 46.93 -2.06
N LEU A 43 32.81 45.88 -1.41
CA LEU A 43 33.62 44.77 -0.90
C LEU A 43 34.28 43.97 -2.03
N HIS A 44 33.59 43.80 -3.15
CA HIS A 44 34.14 43.19 -4.35
C HIS A 44 35.25 44.04 -4.98
N ALA A 45 35.07 45.35 -5.05
CA ALA A 45 36.09 46.28 -5.52
C ALA A 45 37.35 46.24 -4.61
N MET A 46 37.17 46.24 -3.29
CA MET A 46 38.26 46.13 -2.31
C MET A 46 39.02 44.80 -2.40
N ALA A 47 38.32 43.71 -2.73
CA ALA A 47 38.96 42.41 -2.95
C ALA A 47 39.84 42.39 -4.22
N GLN A 48 39.51 43.22 -5.22
CA GLN A 48 40.27 43.31 -6.48
C GLN A 48 41.38 44.36 -6.46
N SER A 49 41.27 45.41 -5.65
CA SER A 49 42.32 46.43 -5.52
C SER A 49 43.55 45.89 -4.79
N VAL A 50 44.74 46.09 -5.35
CA VAL A 50 46.02 45.49 -4.93
C VAL A 50 46.82 46.37 -3.95
N GLU A 51 46.38 47.60 -3.69
CA GLU A 51 47.16 48.61 -2.94
C GLU A 51 47.53 48.17 -1.50
N ASP A 52 46.71 47.33 -0.87
CA ASP A 52 47.04 46.71 0.43
C ASP A 52 46.64 45.22 0.42
N GLU A 53 47.66 44.36 0.45
CA GLU A 53 47.51 42.91 0.39
C GLU A 53 46.73 42.34 1.59
N GLY A 54 46.77 43.02 2.74
CA GLY A 54 46.04 42.65 3.95
C GLY A 54 44.53 42.91 3.82
N ILE A 55 44.15 44.09 3.31
CA ILE A 55 42.75 44.48 3.10
C ILE A 55 42.13 43.60 2.00
N SER A 56 42.85 43.36 0.90
CA SER A 56 42.40 42.46 -0.17
C SER A 56 42.13 41.04 0.36
N ARG A 57 43.01 40.52 1.26
CA ARG A 57 42.84 39.19 1.86
C ARG A 57 41.62 39.13 2.79
N GLN A 58 41.37 40.17 3.60
CA GLN A 58 40.20 40.25 4.47
C GLN A 58 38.89 40.38 3.67
N ALA A 59 38.87 41.21 2.62
CA ALA A 59 37.71 41.35 1.74
C ALA A 59 37.37 40.02 1.03
N LYS A 60 38.38 39.28 0.56
CA LYS A 60 38.19 37.93 -0.02
C LYS A 60 37.64 36.94 1.00
N ALA A 61 38.15 36.93 2.23
CA ALA A 61 37.63 36.06 3.28
C ALA A 61 36.15 36.33 3.56
N TYR A 62 35.77 37.61 3.68
CA TYR A 62 34.39 38.00 3.93
C TYR A 62 33.44 37.64 2.77
N LEU A 63 33.86 37.85 1.51
CA LEU A 63 33.10 37.40 0.33
C LEU A 63 32.92 35.89 0.28
N GLU A 64 33.94 35.11 0.64
CA GLU A 64 33.85 33.65 0.75
C GLU A 64 32.89 33.23 1.88
N GLY A 65 32.86 33.97 2.99
CA GLY A 65 31.94 33.76 4.10
C GLY A 65 30.48 34.01 3.71
N LEU A 66 30.21 35.10 2.99
CA LEU A 66 28.87 35.40 2.45
C LEU A 66 28.43 34.35 1.43
N SER A 67 29.32 33.92 0.54
CA SER A 67 29.04 32.81 -0.38
C SER A 67 28.69 31.52 0.37
N LEU A 68 29.43 31.21 1.44
CA LEU A 68 29.14 30.06 2.29
C LEU A 68 27.78 30.17 2.98
N GLN A 69 27.44 31.34 3.53
CA GLN A 69 26.12 31.59 4.12
C GLN A 69 25.00 31.32 3.10
N HIS A 70 25.10 31.86 1.88
CA HIS A 70 24.13 31.59 0.82
C HIS A 70 23.98 30.11 0.49
N ARG A 71 25.09 29.35 0.49
CA ARG A 71 25.06 27.89 0.28
C ARG A 71 24.33 27.19 1.42
N ILE A 72 24.57 27.58 2.67
CA ILE A 72 23.88 27.02 3.85
C ILE A 72 22.38 27.33 3.76
N THR A 73 22.00 28.59 3.52
CA THR A 73 20.59 28.99 3.40
C THR A 73 19.88 28.23 2.27
N ARG A 74 20.53 28.05 1.12
CA ARG A 74 19.96 27.24 0.01
C ARG A 74 19.76 25.78 0.40
N LEU A 75 20.69 25.18 1.14
CA LEU A 75 20.55 23.81 1.64
C LEU A 75 19.37 23.67 2.61
N GLU A 76 19.17 24.65 3.49
CA GLU A 76 18.05 24.68 4.42
C GLU A 76 16.69 24.85 3.71
N ASP A 77 16.63 25.71 2.70
CA ASP A 77 15.43 25.89 1.86
C ASP A 77 15.09 24.63 1.06
N LEU A 78 16.09 23.99 0.44
CA LEU A 78 15.90 22.73 -0.30
C LEU A 78 15.41 21.61 0.62
N LYS A 79 15.93 21.54 1.85
CA LYS A 79 15.44 20.62 2.88
C LYS A 79 13.96 20.87 3.21
N ALA A 80 13.59 22.13 3.47
CA ALA A 80 12.20 22.47 3.78
C ALA A 80 11.25 22.11 2.62
N LYS A 81 11.66 22.39 1.38
CA LYS A 81 10.91 22.05 0.18
C LYS A 81 10.77 20.54 -0.02
N SER A 82 11.85 19.78 0.14
CA SER A 82 11.84 18.32 0.05
C SER A 82 10.84 17.69 1.03
N PHE A 83 10.86 18.15 2.28
CA PHE A 83 9.94 17.69 3.30
C PHE A 83 8.48 18.03 2.97
N LEU A 84 8.21 19.26 2.50
CA LEU A 84 6.87 19.71 2.13
C LEU A 84 6.29 18.91 0.95
N VAL A 85 7.10 18.63 -0.08
CA VAL A 85 6.69 17.81 -1.22
C VAL A 85 6.37 16.39 -0.78
N SER A 86 7.24 15.78 0.04
CA SER A 86 7.04 14.41 0.55
C SER A 86 5.78 14.30 1.41
N LYS A 87 5.52 15.30 2.25
CA LYS A 87 4.29 15.36 3.06
C LYS A 87 3.03 15.45 2.19
N LYS A 88 3.03 16.31 1.17
CA LYS A 88 1.89 16.40 0.23
C LYS A 88 1.63 15.07 -0.48
N ILE A 89 2.69 14.35 -0.86
CA ILE A 89 2.57 13.01 -1.46
C ILE A 89 1.98 12.03 -0.44
N ALA A 90 2.45 12.05 0.80
CA ALA A 90 1.93 11.21 1.88
C ALA A 90 0.42 11.42 2.08
N ASP A 91 -0.04 12.67 2.12
CA ASP A 91 -1.45 13.01 2.28
C ASP A 91 -2.31 12.45 1.14
N VAL A 92 -1.85 12.60 -0.11
CA VAL A 92 -2.55 12.08 -1.30
C VAL A 92 -2.57 10.55 -1.31
N GLN A 93 -1.43 9.91 -0.99
CA GLN A 93 -1.32 8.45 -0.91
C GLN A 93 -2.21 7.89 0.20
N LEU A 94 -2.21 8.53 1.37
CA LEU A 94 -3.03 8.12 2.50
C LEU A 94 -4.51 8.17 2.15
N LYS A 95 -4.99 9.27 1.56
CA LYS A 95 -6.38 9.39 1.14
C LYS A 95 -6.76 8.29 0.14
N ARG A 96 -6.02 8.17 -0.96
CA ARG A 96 -6.31 7.17 -2.00
C ARG A 96 -6.23 5.73 -1.50
N SER A 97 -5.27 5.44 -0.62
CA SER A 97 -5.11 4.10 -0.04
C SER A 97 -6.25 3.78 0.92
N THR A 98 -6.68 4.75 1.73
CA THR A 98 -7.84 4.58 2.62
C THR A 98 -9.09 4.19 1.83
N ASP A 99 -9.41 4.96 0.78
CA ASP A 99 -10.60 4.72 -0.05
C ASP A 99 -10.52 3.32 -0.70
N PHE A 100 -9.38 3.00 -1.32
CA PHE A 100 -9.15 1.69 -1.94
C PHE A 100 -9.26 0.51 -0.97
N TYR A 101 -8.75 0.66 0.26
CA TYR A 101 -8.86 -0.38 1.27
C TYR A 101 -10.28 -0.57 1.78
N ILE A 102 -11.02 0.53 1.95
CA ILE A 102 -12.45 0.47 2.31
C ILE A 102 -13.22 -0.29 1.23
N ASP A 103 -13.03 0.06 -0.04
CA ASP A 103 -13.69 -0.60 -1.17
C ASP A 103 -13.35 -2.09 -1.20
N THR A 104 -12.05 -2.43 -1.09
CA THR A 104 -11.57 -3.82 -1.08
C THR A 104 -12.20 -4.63 0.07
N ILE A 105 -12.35 -4.04 1.26
CA ILE A 105 -12.97 -4.68 2.42
C ILE A 105 -14.44 -4.98 2.14
N TYR A 106 -15.20 -4.00 1.64
CA TYR A 106 -16.62 -4.19 1.31
C TYR A 106 -16.81 -5.22 0.20
N GLU A 107 -16.04 -5.14 -0.88
CA GLU A 107 -16.09 -6.09 -1.99
C GLU A 107 -15.82 -7.52 -1.51
N SER A 108 -14.78 -7.71 -0.69
CA SER A 108 -14.39 -9.04 -0.19
C SER A 108 -15.44 -9.63 0.76
N TYR A 109 -16.05 -8.80 1.60
CA TYR A 109 -17.13 -9.23 2.48
C TYR A 109 -18.41 -9.57 1.71
N ASN A 110 -18.77 -8.76 0.71
CA ASN A 110 -19.93 -9.02 -0.15
C ASN A 110 -19.71 -10.30 -0.96
N GLN A 111 -18.51 -10.52 -1.49
CA GLN A 111 -18.15 -11.76 -2.16
C GLN A 111 -18.30 -12.98 -1.22
N ALA A 112 -17.81 -12.89 0.02
CA ALA A 112 -17.96 -13.96 1.01
C ALA A 112 -19.44 -14.27 1.30
N SER A 113 -20.27 -13.23 1.36
CA SER A 113 -21.71 -13.36 1.54
C SER A 113 -22.34 -14.09 0.35
N VAL A 114 -22.04 -13.69 -0.88
CA VAL A 114 -22.52 -14.37 -2.11
C VAL A 114 -22.06 -15.83 -2.14
N GLU A 115 -20.78 -16.10 -1.85
CA GLU A 115 -20.25 -17.47 -1.80
C GLU A 115 -21.03 -18.34 -0.81
N SER A 116 -21.39 -17.80 0.37
CA SER A 116 -22.16 -18.53 1.38
C SER A 116 -23.60 -18.79 0.95
N ILE A 117 -24.24 -17.84 0.26
CA ILE A 117 -25.59 -17.98 -0.26
C ILE A 117 -25.64 -19.10 -1.31
N ILE A 118 -24.69 -19.10 -2.25
CA ILE A 118 -24.56 -20.15 -3.27
C ILE A 118 -24.39 -21.52 -2.62
N LEU A 119 -23.55 -21.63 -1.58
CA LEU A 119 -23.37 -22.87 -0.83
C LEU A 119 -24.66 -23.34 -0.12
N GLN A 120 -25.47 -22.42 0.41
CA GLN A 120 -26.74 -22.76 1.05
C GLN A 120 -27.79 -23.20 0.02
N THR A 121 -27.83 -22.56 -1.16
CA THR A 121 -28.72 -22.97 -2.25
C THR A 121 -28.30 -24.32 -2.85
N ASP A 122 -27.01 -24.62 -3.00
CA ASP A 122 -26.57 -25.94 -3.48
C ASP A 122 -26.97 -27.08 -2.53
N LYS A 123 -27.12 -26.81 -1.22
CA LYS A 123 -27.66 -27.79 -0.26
C LYS A 123 -29.16 -28.04 -0.45
N SER A 124 -29.94 -27.04 -0.86
CA SER A 124 -31.38 -27.22 -1.10
C SER A 124 -31.66 -27.95 -2.40
N TYR A 125 -30.69 -28.03 -3.32
CA TYR A 125 -30.76 -28.81 -4.56
C TYR A 125 -29.85 -30.06 -4.49
N THR A 126 -30.23 -31.06 -3.71
CA THR A 126 -29.84 -32.45 -4.04
C THR A 126 -30.82 -32.98 -5.08
N VAL A 127 -30.62 -32.60 -6.35
CA VAL A 127 -31.31 -33.29 -7.44
C VAL A 127 -30.68 -34.67 -7.55
N HIS A 128 -31.28 -35.65 -6.89
CA HIS A 128 -31.16 -37.03 -7.34
C HIS A 128 -31.82 -37.10 -8.72
N ASP A 129 -31.02 -36.97 -9.78
CA ASP A 129 -31.47 -37.35 -11.11
C ASP A 129 -31.36 -38.88 -11.21
N ASP A 130 -32.38 -39.54 -10.67
CA ASP A 130 -32.59 -40.97 -10.79
C ASP A 130 -33.29 -41.35 -12.10
N GLY A 131 -33.50 -40.38 -13.02
CA GLY A 131 -34.15 -40.56 -14.31
C GLY A 131 -35.60 -41.06 -14.21
N LYS A 132 -36.19 -41.07 -13.01
CA LYS A 132 -37.45 -41.76 -12.69
C LYS A 132 -38.66 -40.83 -12.57
N TYR A 133 -38.45 -39.53 -12.37
CA TYR A 133 -39.53 -38.54 -12.25
C TYR A 133 -39.39 -37.42 -13.30
N LYS A 134 -40.50 -37.05 -13.95
CA LYS A 134 -40.51 -36.00 -14.99
C LYS A 134 -40.27 -34.62 -14.38
N SER A 135 -39.44 -33.83 -15.06
CA SER A 135 -39.13 -32.42 -14.76
C SER A 135 -40.39 -31.54 -14.68
N TYR A 136 -40.33 -30.48 -13.86
CA TYR A 136 -41.39 -29.48 -13.75
C TYR A 136 -41.68 -28.83 -15.12
N THR A 137 -42.95 -28.52 -15.38
CA THR A 137 -43.36 -27.79 -16.58
C THR A 137 -43.89 -26.41 -16.16
N ILE A 138 -43.54 -25.39 -16.93
CA ILE A 138 -44.01 -24.01 -16.70
C ILE A 138 -45.32 -23.84 -17.48
N LYS A 139 -46.43 -23.65 -16.76
CA LYS A 139 -47.73 -23.26 -17.35
C LYS A 139 -48.15 -21.92 -16.74
N ASP A 140 -48.55 -20.98 -17.59
CA ASP A 140 -48.98 -19.63 -17.19
C ASP A 140 -48.01 -18.91 -16.24
N GLY A 141 -46.70 -19.11 -16.44
CA GLY A 141 -45.64 -18.46 -15.66
C GLY A 141 -45.44 -18.98 -14.24
N LYS A 142 -46.02 -20.13 -13.87
CA LYS A 142 -45.80 -20.76 -12.56
C LYS A 142 -45.25 -22.19 -12.71
N PRO A 143 -44.31 -22.62 -11.85
CA PRO A 143 -43.81 -23.99 -11.86
C PRO A 143 -44.85 -24.94 -11.27
N VAL A 144 -45.16 -26.01 -12.00
CA VAL A 144 -46.18 -26.98 -11.63
C VAL A 144 -45.65 -28.41 -11.80
N ILE A 145 -45.98 -29.28 -10.84
CA ILE A 145 -45.72 -30.73 -10.95
C ILE A 145 -47.03 -31.40 -11.37
N GLU A 146 -47.00 -32.05 -12.53
CA GLU A 146 -48.12 -32.87 -13.04
C GLU A 146 -47.85 -34.34 -12.68
N ILE A 147 -48.68 -34.88 -11.78
CA ILE A 147 -48.65 -36.31 -11.46
C ILE A 147 -49.55 -37.02 -12.46
N VAL A 148 -48.92 -37.81 -13.34
CA VAL A 148 -49.58 -38.57 -14.40
C VAL A 148 -49.68 -40.04 -13.96
N ASN A 149 -50.86 -40.62 -14.09
CA ASN A 149 -51.09 -42.03 -13.80
C ASN A 149 -50.45 -42.90 -14.93
N GLU A 150 -49.55 -43.81 -14.58
CA GLU A 150 -48.68 -44.54 -15.54
C GLU A 150 -49.46 -45.46 -16.50
N ASP A 151 -50.64 -45.94 -16.12
CA ASP A 151 -51.40 -46.90 -16.94
C ASP A 151 -52.22 -46.26 -18.08
N ASN A 152 -52.53 -44.97 -17.98
CA ASN A 152 -53.46 -44.29 -18.89
C ASN A 152 -53.02 -42.87 -19.28
N HIS A 153 -51.81 -42.46 -18.89
CA HIS A 153 -51.16 -41.20 -19.29
C HIS A 153 -51.99 -39.93 -19.03
N LYS A 154 -52.96 -39.99 -18.11
CA LYS A 154 -53.86 -38.88 -17.79
C LYS A 154 -53.34 -38.13 -16.55
N VAL A 155 -53.31 -36.80 -16.61
CA VAL A 155 -52.90 -35.94 -15.48
C VAL A 155 -53.96 -36.02 -14.39
N GLU A 156 -53.62 -36.58 -13.25
CA GLU A 156 -54.56 -36.78 -12.12
C GLU A 156 -54.51 -35.64 -11.12
N ARG A 157 -53.33 -35.07 -10.89
CA ARG A 157 -53.14 -33.98 -9.92
C ARG A 157 -52.09 -32.99 -10.39
N THR A 158 -52.44 -31.73 -10.22
CA THR A 158 -51.63 -30.56 -10.53
C THR A 158 -51.28 -29.86 -9.22
N ILE A 159 -50.03 -29.94 -8.78
CA ILE A 159 -49.59 -29.26 -7.55
C ILE A 159 -48.94 -27.94 -7.96
N LEU A 160 -49.54 -26.83 -7.51
CA LEU A 160 -48.96 -25.50 -7.63
C LEU A 160 -47.79 -25.38 -6.67
N ILE A 161 -46.59 -25.13 -7.19
CA ILE A 161 -45.45 -24.78 -6.35
C ILE A 161 -45.57 -23.28 -6.07
N THR A 162 -45.78 -22.92 -4.81
CA THR A 162 -45.58 -21.54 -4.36
C THR A 162 -44.09 -21.37 -4.11
N GLU A 163 -43.40 -20.60 -4.95
CA GLU A 163 -42.03 -20.18 -4.64
C GLU A 163 -42.10 -19.29 -3.39
N GLU A 164 -41.57 -19.80 -2.26
CA GLU A 164 -41.38 -18.95 -1.09
C GLU A 164 -40.38 -17.86 -1.47
N PRO A 165 -40.68 -16.56 -1.26
CA PRO A 165 -39.71 -15.51 -1.53
C PRO A 165 -38.53 -15.69 -0.57
N HIS A 166 -37.43 -16.24 -1.07
CA HIS A 166 -36.16 -16.23 -0.36
C HIS A 166 -35.63 -14.80 -0.36
N THR A 167 -36.01 -14.00 0.64
CA THR A 167 -35.36 -12.72 0.89
C THR A 167 -33.96 -12.99 1.41
N ILE A 168 -32.99 -12.98 0.49
CA ILE A 168 -31.57 -12.96 0.82
C ILE A 168 -31.29 -11.57 1.40
N GLU A 169 -31.25 -11.45 2.73
CA GLU A 169 -30.77 -10.24 3.39
C GLU A 169 -29.24 -10.22 3.33
N PHE A 170 -28.69 -9.32 2.52
CA PHE A 170 -27.28 -8.96 2.60
C PHE A 170 -27.06 -8.25 3.93
N ARG A 171 -26.35 -8.90 4.86
CA ARG A 171 -25.86 -8.21 6.06
C ARG A 171 -24.88 -7.15 5.61
N GLU A 172 -24.99 -5.93 6.13
CA GLU A 172 -24.01 -4.88 5.85
C GLU A 172 -22.86 -4.96 6.85
N LEU A 173 -21.64 -4.75 6.35
CA LEU A 173 -20.45 -4.73 7.20
C LEU A 173 -20.45 -3.46 8.06
N SER A 174 -20.38 -3.62 9.39
CA SER A 174 -20.39 -2.47 10.29
C SER A 174 -19.16 -1.57 10.13
N THR A 175 -19.38 -0.25 10.16
CA THR A 175 -18.33 0.78 10.06
C THR A 175 -17.26 0.65 11.14
N LYS A 176 -17.65 0.24 12.36
CA LYS A 176 -16.72 -0.05 13.47
C LYS A 176 -15.74 -1.17 13.11
N TYR A 177 -16.21 -2.19 12.40
CA TYR A 177 -15.36 -3.30 12.02
C TYR A 177 -14.41 -2.94 10.87
N VAL A 178 -14.88 -2.17 9.88
CA VAL A 178 -14.01 -1.60 8.83
C VAL A 178 -12.87 -0.80 9.47
N LYS A 179 -13.20 0.06 10.43
CA LYS A 179 -12.20 0.82 11.19
C LYS A 179 -11.19 -0.07 11.91
N ASN A 180 -11.66 -1.14 12.56
CA ASN A 180 -10.78 -2.10 13.23
C ASN A 180 -9.83 -2.81 12.25
N ILE A 181 -10.29 -3.18 11.05
CA ILE A 181 -9.41 -3.76 10.01
C ILE A 181 -8.38 -2.72 9.56
N LEU A 182 -8.79 -1.47 9.32
CA LEU A 182 -7.88 -0.40 8.90
C LEU A 182 -6.81 -0.08 9.97
N GLU A 183 -7.18 -0.16 11.25
CA GLU A 183 -6.28 0.07 12.39
C GLU A 183 -5.47 -1.19 12.78
N SER A 184 -5.78 -2.35 12.19
CA SER A 184 -5.11 -3.60 12.50
C SER A 184 -3.63 -3.56 12.10
N HIS A 185 -2.79 -4.14 12.95
CA HIS A 185 -1.34 -4.10 12.78
C HIS A 185 -0.88 -5.32 12.02
N TRP A 186 -0.78 -5.21 10.69
CA TRP A 186 -0.10 -6.22 9.89
C TRP A 186 1.41 -6.03 10.01
N GLN A 187 2.14 -7.05 10.50
CA GLN A 187 3.61 -7.00 10.64
C GLN A 187 4.08 -5.75 11.44
N GLY A 188 3.46 -5.50 12.59
CA GLY A 188 3.88 -4.51 13.60
C GLY A 188 3.47 -3.05 13.37
N ALA A 189 2.84 -2.70 12.24
CA ALA A 189 2.34 -1.34 12.00
C ALA A 189 1.12 -1.36 11.07
N ASN A 190 0.23 -0.38 11.21
CA ASN A 190 -0.86 -0.16 10.26
C ASN A 190 -0.35 0.51 8.95
N TYR A 191 -1.19 0.51 7.92
CA TYR A 191 -0.82 1.05 6.60
C TYR A 191 -0.46 2.54 6.65
N SER A 192 -1.19 3.34 7.42
CA SER A 192 -1.00 4.79 7.48
C SER A 192 0.38 5.13 8.04
N LYS A 193 0.80 4.48 9.14
CA LYS A 193 2.13 4.64 9.72
C LYS A 193 3.24 4.22 8.75
N ARG A 194 3.00 3.21 7.92
CA ARG A 194 3.97 2.75 6.91
C ARG A 194 4.13 3.76 5.78
N ILE A 195 3.02 4.32 5.28
CA ILE A 195 3.06 5.40 4.29
C ILE A 195 3.89 6.58 4.83
N TRP A 196 3.63 7.02 6.07
CA TRP A 196 4.40 8.09 6.69
C TRP A 196 5.89 7.77 6.78
N ASN A 197 6.25 6.58 7.29
CA ASN A 197 7.66 6.16 7.37
C ASN A 197 8.37 6.11 6.01
N ASP A 198 7.70 5.62 4.96
CA ASP A 198 8.26 5.56 3.61
C ASP A 198 8.43 6.96 3.01
N THR A 199 7.50 7.87 3.28
CA THR A 199 7.59 9.26 2.81
C THR A 199 8.67 10.06 3.56
N ASP A 200 8.89 9.78 4.85
CA ASP A 200 10.01 10.33 5.62
C ASP A 200 11.35 9.86 5.05
N LEU A 201 11.43 8.58 4.64
CA LEU A 201 12.61 8.03 3.99
C LEU A 201 12.84 8.71 2.63
N LEU A 202 11.81 8.91 1.82
CA LEU A 202 11.90 9.64 0.55
C LEU A 202 12.38 11.09 0.76
N ALA A 203 11.81 11.80 1.74
CA ALA A 203 12.24 13.17 2.06
C ALA A 203 13.73 13.24 2.39
N LYS A 204 14.21 12.26 3.17
CA LYS A 204 15.63 12.13 3.53
C LYS A 204 16.51 11.85 2.31
N ARG A 205 16.10 10.96 1.41
CA ARG A 205 16.86 10.64 0.19
C ARG A 205 16.94 11.84 -0.76
N LEU A 206 15.84 12.57 -0.92
CA LEU A 206 15.81 13.80 -1.70
C LEU A 206 16.72 14.89 -1.09
N GLU A 207 16.72 15.05 0.25
CA GLU A 207 17.64 15.97 0.95
C GLU A 207 19.11 15.61 0.70
N GLU A 208 19.46 14.32 0.78
CA GLU A 208 20.81 13.82 0.47
C GLU A 208 21.21 14.16 -0.98
N LEU A 209 20.32 13.93 -1.96
CA LEU A 209 20.56 14.24 -3.36
C LEU A 209 20.77 15.75 -3.62
N PHE A 210 19.89 16.60 -3.08
CA PHE A 210 19.99 18.05 -3.24
C PHE A 210 21.27 18.62 -2.62
N THR A 211 21.72 18.02 -1.51
CA THR A 211 22.97 18.41 -0.86
C THR A 211 24.17 18.07 -1.73
N VAL A 212 24.20 16.88 -2.33
CA VAL A 212 25.27 16.48 -3.25
C VAL A 212 25.32 17.42 -4.46
N GLU A 213 24.17 17.75 -5.07
CA GLU A 213 24.10 18.69 -6.19
C GLU A 213 24.74 20.04 -5.86
N ALA A 214 24.33 20.67 -4.74
CA ALA A 214 24.84 21.97 -4.31
C ALA A 214 26.35 21.96 -3.97
N MET A 215 26.93 20.78 -3.77
CA MET A 215 28.35 20.60 -3.46
C MET A 215 29.19 20.30 -4.69
N THR A 216 28.73 19.41 -5.56
CA THR A 216 29.49 18.90 -6.71
C THR A 216 29.19 19.66 -7.99
N GLY A 217 28.14 20.50 -8.02
CA GLY A 217 27.68 21.15 -9.24
C GLY A 217 27.11 20.15 -10.24
N MET A 218 26.36 19.15 -9.75
CA MET A 218 25.76 18.11 -10.58
C MET A 218 24.91 18.73 -11.69
N SER A 219 24.96 18.14 -12.90
CA SER A 219 24.13 18.61 -14.00
C SER A 219 22.65 18.41 -13.69
N GLU A 220 21.79 19.32 -14.19
CA GLU A 220 20.34 19.22 -14.04
C GLU A 220 19.78 17.89 -14.57
N ILE A 221 20.38 17.35 -15.64
CA ILE A 221 20.00 16.08 -16.25
C ILE A 221 20.27 14.91 -15.31
N ASP A 222 21.45 14.85 -14.71
CA ASP A 222 21.82 13.76 -13.80
C ASP A 222 21.02 13.84 -12.50
N MET A 223 20.74 15.06 -12.04
CA MET A 223 19.89 15.30 -10.89
C MET A 223 18.46 14.80 -11.13
N THR A 224 17.89 15.14 -12.29
CA THR A 224 16.56 14.67 -12.69
C THR A 224 16.49 13.14 -12.72
N LYS A 225 17.51 12.47 -13.26
CA LYS A 225 17.59 10.99 -13.27
C LYS A 225 17.66 10.39 -11.87
N ALA A 226 18.45 10.99 -10.98
CA ALA A 226 18.58 10.54 -9.60
C ALA A 226 17.26 10.68 -8.84
N ILE A 227 16.58 11.82 -8.98
CA ILE A 227 15.26 12.05 -8.41
C ILE A 227 14.27 11.01 -8.94
N ALA A 228 14.18 10.83 -10.26
CA ALA A 228 13.26 9.85 -10.86
C ALA A 228 13.50 8.42 -10.35
N LYS A 229 14.77 8.04 -10.12
CA LYS A 229 15.13 6.74 -9.56
C LYS A 229 14.61 6.57 -8.14
N GLU A 230 14.78 7.55 -7.26
CA GLU A 230 14.27 7.51 -5.89
C GLU A 230 12.74 7.41 -5.86
N PHE A 231 12.06 8.21 -6.70
CA PHE A 231 10.60 8.13 -6.84
C PHE A 231 10.13 6.76 -7.32
N ASN A 232 10.83 6.14 -8.26
CA ASN A 232 10.48 4.80 -8.75
C ASN A 232 10.70 3.73 -7.68
N GLN A 233 11.74 3.85 -6.83
CA GLN A 233 11.93 2.95 -5.70
C GLN A 233 10.79 3.08 -4.69
N SER A 234 10.46 4.30 -4.28
CA SER A 234 9.33 4.57 -3.37
C SER A 234 8.01 4.07 -3.94
N PHE A 235 7.77 4.23 -5.24
CA PHE A 235 6.59 3.67 -5.92
C PHE A 235 6.53 2.14 -5.82
N ASN A 236 7.65 1.44 -6.04
CA ASN A 236 7.68 -0.01 -5.96
C ASN A 236 7.45 -0.54 -4.54
N VAL A 237 7.99 0.16 -3.53
CA VAL A 237 7.74 -0.16 -2.11
C VAL A 237 6.27 0.07 -1.78
N ALA A 238 5.70 1.21 -2.15
CA ALA A 238 4.28 1.52 -1.93
C ALA A 238 3.37 0.49 -2.63
N ARG A 239 3.66 0.14 -3.88
CA ARG A 239 2.90 -0.88 -4.64
C ARG A 239 2.92 -2.24 -3.93
N ARG A 240 4.07 -2.64 -3.37
CA ARG A 240 4.16 -3.86 -2.56
C ARG A 240 3.21 -3.80 -1.37
N LEU A 241 3.33 -2.73 -0.59
CA LEU A 241 2.57 -2.53 0.64
C LEU A 241 1.08 -2.58 0.35
N ILE A 242 0.61 -1.76 -0.60
CA ILE A 242 -0.79 -1.71 -1.05
C ILE A 242 -1.29 -3.10 -1.39
N ARG A 243 -0.57 -3.84 -2.21
CA ARG A 243 -1.02 -5.18 -2.64
C ARG A 243 -1.07 -6.18 -1.48
N THR A 244 -0.07 -6.17 -0.60
CA THR A 244 -0.01 -7.11 0.53
C THR A 244 -1.00 -6.79 1.63
N GLU A 245 -1.20 -5.50 1.92
CA GLU A 245 -2.10 -5.02 2.95
C GLU A 245 -3.55 -5.12 2.48
N ALA A 246 -3.83 -4.81 1.20
CA ALA A 246 -5.15 -5.05 0.61
C ALA A 246 -5.54 -6.53 0.69
N ASN A 247 -4.64 -7.45 0.32
CA ASN A 247 -4.90 -8.88 0.43
C ASN A 247 -5.17 -9.32 1.88
N TYR A 248 -4.42 -8.76 2.83
CA TYR A 248 -4.64 -9.02 4.25
C TYR A 248 -6.02 -8.51 4.71
N MET A 249 -6.36 -7.25 4.40
CA MET A 249 -7.65 -6.64 4.78
C MET A 249 -8.84 -7.34 4.11
N ALA A 250 -8.72 -7.66 2.82
CA ALA A 250 -9.66 -8.48 2.07
C ALA A 250 -9.88 -9.83 2.76
N GLY A 251 -8.78 -10.49 3.14
CA GLY A 251 -8.81 -11.76 3.86
C GLY A 251 -9.56 -11.71 5.18
N GLN A 252 -9.31 -10.68 5.99
CA GLN A 252 -10.02 -10.47 7.26
C GLN A 252 -11.53 -10.27 7.04
N ALA A 253 -11.88 -9.43 6.06
CA ALA A 253 -13.27 -9.20 5.68
C ALA A 253 -13.96 -10.50 5.20
N LYS A 254 -13.25 -11.30 4.40
CA LYS A 254 -13.73 -12.56 3.86
C LYS A 254 -14.00 -13.60 4.95
N ILE A 255 -13.06 -13.78 5.89
CA ILE A 255 -13.22 -14.67 7.06
C ILE A 255 -14.45 -14.27 7.87
N LYS A 256 -14.65 -12.97 8.10
CA LYS A 256 -15.83 -12.50 8.84
C LYS A 256 -17.13 -12.83 8.11
N GLY A 257 -17.21 -12.55 6.81
CA GLY A 257 -18.40 -12.89 6.02
C GLY A 257 -18.74 -14.37 6.14
N TRP A 258 -17.74 -15.24 5.99
CA TRP A 258 -17.93 -16.69 6.16
C TRP A 258 -18.39 -17.09 7.57
N LEU A 259 -17.83 -16.49 8.63
CA LEU A 259 -18.25 -16.75 10.01
C LEU A 259 -19.71 -16.33 10.25
N GLU A 260 -20.12 -15.17 9.74
CA GLU A 260 -21.48 -14.64 9.91
C GLU A 260 -22.52 -15.46 9.15
N HIS A 261 -22.14 -16.05 8.02
CA HIS A 261 -22.99 -16.91 7.19
C HIS A 261 -22.84 -18.41 7.47
N GLY A 262 -22.13 -18.78 8.54
CA GLY A 262 -22.09 -20.15 9.04
C GLY A 262 -21.20 -21.12 8.25
N VAL A 263 -20.29 -20.63 7.42
CA VAL A 263 -19.31 -21.46 6.68
C VAL A 263 -18.28 -22.02 7.67
N LYS A 264 -18.08 -23.34 7.64
CA LYS A 264 -17.22 -24.04 8.61
C LYS A 264 -15.78 -24.22 8.13
N GLU A 265 -15.60 -24.52 6.84
CA GLU A 265 -14.32 -24.92 6.26
C GLU A 265 -14.04 -24.21 4.94
N TYR A 266 -12.76 -24.08 4.62
CA TYR A 266 -12.27 -23.53 3.36
C TYR A 266 -11.11 -24.38 2.82
N VAL A 267 -10.90 -24.28 1.51
CA VAL A 267 -9.75 -24.86 0.81
C VAL A 267 -8.96 -23.79 0.10
N ILE A 268 -7.65 -23.90 0.23
CA ILE A 268 -6.72 -23.10 -0.55
C ILE A 268 -6.58 -23.75 -1.92
N VAL A 269 -6.83 -22.98 -2.97
CA VAL A 269 -6.60 -23.38 -4.36
C VAL A 269 -5.60 -22.41 -4.98
N ALA A 270 -4.38 -22.90 -5.19
CA ALA A 270 -3.32 -22.17 -5.85
C ALA A 270 -3.36 -22.49 -7.36
N VAL A 271 -3.18 -21.47 -8.19
CA VAL A 271 -2.93 -21.70 -9.62
C VAL A 271 -1.50 -22.19 -9.76
N LEU A 272 -1.31 -23.49 -10.01
CA LEU A 272 0.01 -24.12 -10.15
C LEU A 272 0.65 -23.80 -11.51
N ASP A 273 1.21 -22.60 -11.65
CA ASP A 273 2.01 -22.19 -12.81
C ASP A 273 3.48 -21.90 -12.44
N PHE A 274 4.33 -21.63 -13.44
CA PHE A 274 5.77 -21.38 -13.30
C PHE A 274 6.19 -20.20 -12.39
N ARG A 275 5.24 -19.35 -11.95
CA ARG A 275 5.49 -18.21 -11.05
C ARG A 275 4.91 -18.45 -9.65
N THR A 276 4.35 -19.63 -9.36
CA THR A 276 3.75 -19.96 -8.06
C THR A 276 4.83 -20.43 -7.11
N SER A 277 4.93 -19.77 -5.96
CA SER A 277 5.98 -20.08 -4.99
C SER A 277 5.81 -21.47 -4.39
N GLU A 278 6.91 -22.11 -3.99
CA GLU A 278 6.88 -23.40 -3.30
C GLU A 278 5.96 -23.38 -2.06
N LYS A 279 5.92 -22.25 -1.34
CA LYS A 279 5.02 -22.06 -0.19
C LYS A 279 3.55 -22.11 -0.60
N CYS A 280 3.17 -21.46 -1.70
CA CYS A 280 1.78 -21.52 -2.21
C CYS A 280 1.44 -22.91 -2.76
N GLN A 281 2.37 -23.57 -3.47
CA GLN A 281 2.18 -24.94 -3.96
C GLN A 281 1.96 -25.93 -2.80
N GLY A 282 2.76 -25.80 -1.74
CA GLY A 282 2.64 -26.65 -0.55
C GLY A 282 1.37 -26.41 0.26
N GLN A 283 0.64 -25.33 0.01
CA GLN A 283 -0.66 -25.05 0.65
C GLN A 283 -1.85 -25.43 -0.25
N ASP A 284 -1.61 -25.78 -1.51
CA ASP A 284 -2.66 -26.13 -2.46
C ASP A 284 -3.45 -27.38 -2.02
N GLY A 285 -4.77 -27.32 -2.15
CA GLY A 285 -5.68 -28.40 -1.80
C GLY A 285 -5.87 -28.65 -0.29
N LYS A 286 -5.19 -27.91 0.59
CA LYS A 286 -5.33 -28.09 2.04
C LYS A 286 -6.63 -27.49 2.57
N ARG A 287 -7.26 -28.23 3.48
CA ARG A 287 -8.53 -27.89 4.17
C ARG A 287 -8.25 -27.32 5.55
N TYR A 288 -8.92 -26.23 5.87
CA TYR A 288 -8.82 -25.57 7.18
C TYR A 288 -10.19 -25.10 7.66
N LYS A 289 -10.35 -25.01 8.98
CA LYS A 289 -11.55 -24.43 9.58
C LYS A 289 -11.49 -22.91 9.52
N VAL A 290 -12.60 -22.28 9.18
CA VAL A 290 -12.69 -20.80 9.12
C VAL A 290 -12.37 -20.17 10.48
N LYS A 291 -12.77 -20.82 11.59
CA LYS A 291 -12.50 -20.34 12.95
C LYS A 291 -11.02 -20.34 13.33
N ASP A 292 -10.22 -21.21 12.71
CA ASP A 292 -8.80 -21.39 13.01
C ASP A 292 -7.92 -20.64 11.98
N ALA A 293 -8.51 -19.74 11.18
CA ALA A 293 -7.79 -19.01 10.14
C ALA A 293 -6.79 -18.00 10.73
N VAL A 294 -5.51 -18.24 10.47
CA VAL A 294 -4.35 -17.43 10.82
C VAL A 294 -3.61 -17.03 9.54
N VAL A 295 -3.58 -15.73 9.30
CA VAL A 295 -2.96 -15.15 8.11
C VAL A 295 -1.44 -15.41 8.11
N GLY A 296 -0.91 -15.91 6.99
CA GLY A 296 0.51 -16.19 6.78
C GLY A 296 0.91 -17.65 7.05
N GLU A 297 0.05 -18.40 7.73
CA GLU A 297 0.26 -19.81 8.09
C GLU A 297 -0.69 -20.73 7.33
N ASN A 298 -1.99 -20.62 7.60
CA ASN A 298 -3.04 -21.42 6.96
C ASN A 298 -4.05 -20.56 6.17
N TYR A 299 -3.90 -19.24 6.20
CA TYR A 299 -4.71 -18.32 5.39
C TYR A 299 -3.83 -17.29 4.65
N PRO A 300 -4.13 -16.93 3.39
CA PRO A 300 -3.40 -15.90 2.66
C PRO A 300 -3.49 -14.50 3.28
N PRO A 301 -2.52 -13.58 3.03
CA PRO A 301 -1.33 -13.77 2.21
C PRO A 301 -0.15 -14.48 2.89
N PHE A 302 0.48 -15.40 2.15
CA PHE A 302 1.63 -16.19 2.62
C PHE A 302 2.99 -15.50 2.46
N HIS A 303 3.12 -14.58 1.50
CA HIS A 303 4.35 -13.84 1.22
C HIS A 303 4.08 -12.50 0.51
N PRO A 304 5.05 -11.56 0.51
CA PRO A 304 4.89 -10.26 -0.13
C PRO A 304 4.77 -10.31 -1.68
N PHE A 305 4.22 -9.24 -2.27
CA PHE A 305 4.03 -8.97 -3.71
C PHE A 305 3.11 -9.90 -4.50
N VAL A 306 3.01 -11.17 -4.16
CA VAL A 306 2.28 -12.15 -4.94
C VAL A 306 1.50 -13.02 -3.99
N ASP A 307 0.19 -12.98 -4.08
CA ASP A 307 -0.65 -14.02 -3.51
C ASP A 307 -1.50 -14.54 -4.65
N ARG A 308 -1.16 -15.73 -5.13
CA ARG A 308 -1.90 -16.41 -6.22
C ARG A 308 -2.63 -17.64 -5.73
N SER A 309 -2.67 -17.80 -4.41
CA SER A 309 -3.63 -18.63 -3.71
C SER A 309 -4.98 -17.92 -3.74
N ARG A 310 -5.99 -18.53 -4.37
CA ARG A 310 -7.39 -18.17 -4.11
C ARG A 310 -7.92 -19.09 -3.02
N VAL A 311 -8.75 -18.56 -2.14
CA VAL A 311 -9.43 -19.38 -1.15
C VAL A 311 -10.86 -19.61 -1.62
N LEU A 312 -11.21 -20.88 -1.80
CA LEU A 312 -12.55 -21.32 -2.12
C LEU A 312 -13.20 -21.86 -0.85
N THR A 313 -14.45 -21.50 -0.61
CA THR A 313 -15.26 -22.10 0.44
C THR A 313 -15.70 -23.49 0.01
N LEU A 314 -15.73 -24.42 0.95
CA LEU A 314 -16.32 -25.73 0.74
C LEU A 314 -17.32 -26.03 1.85
N GLU A 315 -18.56 -26.27 1.48
CA GLU A 315 -19.32 -27.35 2.10
C GLU A 315 -19.93 -28.20 0.97
N ASN A 316 -19.49 -29.46 0.87
CA ASN A 316 -19.97 -30.50 -0.05
C ASN A 316 -19.90 -30.22 -1.56
N ASN A 317 -18.95 -29.40 -2.03
CA ASN A 317 -18.78 -29.24 -3.47
C ASN A 317 -18.07 -30.48 -4.07
N ARG A 318 -18.80 -31.25 -4.90
CA ARG A 318 -18.33 -32.48 -5.59
C ARG A 318 -17.13 -32.24 -6.53
N TYR A 319 -16.75 -31.00 -6.78
CA TYR A 319 -15.70 -30.62 -7.73
C TYR A 319 -14.29 -30.53 -7.15
N VAL A 320 -14.09 -30.67 -5.84
CA VAL A 320 -12.73 -30.86 -5.28
C VAL A 320 -12.53 -32.35 -5.08
N ALA A 321 -12.10 -33.01 -6.16
CA ALA A 321 -11.76 -34.42 -6.16
C ALA A 321 -10.95 -34.77 -4.91
N THR A 322 -11.47 -35.73 -4.15
CA THR A 322 -10.70 -36.51 -3.19
C THR A 322 -9.49 -37.08 -3.92
N GLY A 323 -8.35 -36.41 -3.76
CA GLY A 323 -7.06 -36.96 -4.15
C GLY A 323 -6.86 -38.28 -3.42
N LYS A 324 -6.84 -39.35 -4.21
CA LYS A 324 -6.46 -40.74 -3.92
C LYS A 324 -5.70 -40.97 -2.61
N GLN A 325 -6.18 -41.93 -1.83
CA GLN A 325 -5.40 -43.12 -1.50
C GLN A 325 -6.13 -44.35 -2.05
#